data_AF-A0A1V1PHQ0-F1
#
_entry.id   AF-A0A1V1PHQ0-F1
#
_cell.length_a   1.000
_cell.length_b   1.000
_cell.length_c   1.000
_cell.angle_alpha   90.00
_cell.angle_beta   90.00
_cell.angle_gamma   90.00
#
_symmetry.space_group_name_H-M   'P 1'
#
loop_
_entity.id
_entity.type
_entity.pdbx_description
1 polymer ?
#
loop_
_entity_poly.entity_id
_entity_poly.type
_entity_poly.pdbx_seq_one_letter_code
_entity_poly.pdbx_strand_id
1 'polypeptide(L)'
;MKDLLFEICTEELPAGYIQPALNSLHENLSNALKKSRIPHGSIQTMGTPRRLAIHISDVADTQQSQTREETGPPQRVAYDKDGNPKVPAIKFAEKWGKAVTDIYIKEMPKGSYLCLSITDDGKPTTVILQDILPQIIDSTIFPKNMRWADYKKNFARPVVSLMCLLGQTCISFKWGHLTGSQITYGHRFMHPDAIHISSPEDYIDKLSKASVIVDINERKKTFRSK
;
A
#
# COMPACT_ATOMS: atom_id res chain seq x y z
N MET A 1 0.06 -12.45 9.39
CA MET A 1 0.21 -11.01 9.69
C MET A 1 1.69 -10.76 9.92
N LYS A 2 2.23 -9.71 9.31
CA LYS A 2 3.65 -9.37 9.31
C LYS A 2 3.80 -7.86 9.37
N ASP A 3 4.94 -7.39 9.84
CA ASP A 3 5.20 -5.96 9.86
C ASP A 3 5.62 -5.45 8.48
N LEU A 4 5.20 -4.24 8.13
CA LEU A 4 5.57 -3.54 6.91
C LEU A 4 6.55 -2.42 7.26
N LEU A 5 7.72 -2.43 6.63
CA LEU A 5 8.65 -1.31 6.66
C LEU A 5 8.69 -0.67 5.27
N PHE A 6 8.55 0.65 5.21
CA PHE A 6 8.70 1.44 3.99
C PHE A 6 9.59 2.64 4.26
N GLU A 7 10.60 2.86 3.42
CA GLU A 7 11.55 3.95 3.52
C GLU A 7 11.77 4.65 2.19
N ILE A 8 11.85 5.98 2.28
CA ILE A 8 12.31 6.87 1.22
C ILE A 8 13.57 7.59 1.72
N CYS A 9 14.72 7.25 1.16
CA CYS A 9 15.98 7.95 1.41
C CYS A 9 16.14 9.10 0.42
N THR A 10 16.64 10.24 0.88
CA THR A 10 16.75 11.47 0.09
C THR A 10 18.06 12.20 0.35
N GLU A 11 18.38 13.15 -0.52
CA GLU A 11 19.23 14.28 -0.11
C GLU A 11 18.56 15.11 1.00
N GLU A 12 19.30 16.02 1.61
CA GLU A 12 18.86 16.69 2.83
C GLU A 12 17.60 17.56 2.63
N LEU A 13 16.53 17.13 3.30
CA LEU A 13 15.24 17.79 3.44
C LEU A 13 15.33 18.92 4.46
N PRO A 14 14.67 20.06 4.21
CA PRO A 14 14.47 21.09 5.23
C PRO A 14 13.80 20.50 6.48
N ALA A 15 14.25 20.86 7.68
CA ALA A 15 13.73 20.33 8.93
C ALA A 15 12.20 20.47 9.06
N GLY A 16 11.65 21.61 8.62
CA GLY A 16 10.21 21.88 8.64
C GLY A 16 9.39 21.04 7.65
N TYR A 17 10.01 20.29 6.75
CA TYR A 17 9.32 19.46 5.75
C TYR A 17 9.13 18.02 6.24
N ILE A 18 9.95 17.56 7.19
CA ILE A 18 10.00 16.16 7.62
C ILE A 18 8.66 15.76 8.26
N GLN A 19 8.21 16.48 9.30
CA GLN A 19 6.97 16.11 10.01
C GLN A 19 5.72 16.19 9.12
N PRO A 20 5.51 17.26 8.31
CA PRO A 20 4.40 17.28 7.35
C PRO A 20 4.43 16.12 6.35
N ALA A 21 5.61 15.77 5.83
CA ALA A 21 5.75 14.67 4.89
C ALA A 21 5.45 13.31 5.54
N LEU A 22 5.90 13.09 6.78
CA LEU A 22 5.58 11.88 7.55
C LEU A 22 4.07 11.77 7.83
N ASN A 23 3.41 12.86 8.18
CA ASN A 23 1.96 12.88 8.38
C ASN A 23 1.22 12.53 7.08
N SER A 24 1.65 13.13 5.96
CA SER A 24 1.08 12.84 4.64
C SER A 24 1.29 11.37 4.24
N LEU A 25 2.49 10.82 4.44
CA LEU A 25 2.77 9.41 4.17
C LEU A 25 1.91 8.48 5.04
N HIS A 26 1.78 8.80 6.33
CA HIS A 26 0.93 8.05 7.26
C HIS A 26 -0.52 8.02 6.79
N GLU A 27 -1.11 9.19 6.50
CA GLU A 27 -2.49 9.29 6.03
C GLU A 27 -2.70 8.57 4.69
N ASN A 28 -1.81 8.80 3.73
CA ASN A 28 -1.92 8.21 2.40
C ASN A 28 -1.85 6.68 2.47
N LEU A 29 -0.89 6.14 3.22
CA LEU A 29 -0.69 4.69 3.31
C LEU A 29 -1.81 4.02 4.12
N SER A 30 -2.24 4.62 5.23
CA SER A 30 -3.40 4.15 6.01
C SER A 30 -4.66 4.09 5.14
N ASN A 31 -4.94 5.16 4.39
CA ASN A 31 -6.09 5.21 3.50
C ASN A 31 -5.98 4.18 2.36
N ALA A 32 -4.80 3.97 1.79
CA ALA A 32 -4.59 3.02 0.72
C ALA A 32 -4.77 1.56 1.18
N LEU A 33 -4.24 1.20 2.36
CA LEU A 33 -4.44 -0.12 2.96
C LEU A 33 -5.93 -0.36 3.28
N LYS A 34 -6.60 0.63 3.86
CA LYS A 34 -8.05 0.56 4.14
C LYS A 34 -8.89 0.38 2.87
N LYS A 35 -8.64 1.19 1.83
CA LYS A 35 -9.32 1.06 0.53
C LYS A 35 -9.07 -0.30 -0.12
N SER A 36 -7.87 -0.84 0.09
CA SER A 36 -7.48 -2.16 -0.38
C SER A 36 -7.98 -3.29 0.51
N ARG A 37 -8.77 -3.02 1.57
CA ARG A 37 -9.26 -4.01 2.53
C ARG A 37 -8.14 -4.87 3.11
N ILE A 38 -6.99 -4.25 3.40
CA ILE A 38 -5.86 -4.91 4.06
C ILE A 38 -5.87 -4.47 5.53
N PRO A 39 -6.24 -5.35 6.47
CA PRO A 39 -6.10 -5.09 7.90
C PRO A 39 -4.64 -4.83 8.26
N HIS A 40 -4.44 -3.90 9.20
CA HIS A 40 -3.14 -3.58 9.75
C HIS A 40 -3.29 -3.08 11.19
N GLY A 41 -2.22 -3.16 11.96
CA GLY A 41 -2.10 -2.63 13.31
C GLY A 41 -1.63 -1.17 13.32
N SER A 42 -0.78 -0.84 14.28
CA SER A 42 -0.32 0.52 14.52
C SER A 42 0.62 1.02 13.41
N ILE A 43 0.57 2.32 13.10
CA ILE A 43 1.48 2.96 12.15
C ILE A 43 2.41 3.88 12.93
N GLN A 44 3.70 3.60 12.88
CA GLN A 44 4.77 4.44 13.42
C GLN A 44 5.47 5.17 12.27
N THR A 45 5.64 6.48 12.42
CA THR A 45 6.45 7.29 11.50
C THR A 45 7.80 7.61 12.13
N MET A 46 8.85 7.55 11.32
CA MET A 46 10.23 7.80 11.73
C MET A 46 10.91 8.64 10.65
N GLY A 47 11.83 9.53 11.02
CA GLY A 47 12.44 10.41 10.04
C GLY A 47 13.64 11.20 10.49
N THR A 48 14.51 11.46 9.52
CA THR A 48 15.70 12.30 9.63
C THR A 48 15.74 13.27 8.44
N PRO A 49 16.65 14.25 8.40
CA PRO A 49 16.77 15.12 7.24
C PRO A 49 17.00 14.37 5.92
N ARG A 50 17.49 13.13 5.92
CA ARG A 50 17.73 12.36 4.69
C ARG A 50 16.80 11.16 4.52
N ARG A 51 15.73 11.07 5.32
CA ARG A 51 14.91 9.86 5.39
C ARG A 51 13.50 10.10 5.89
N LEU A 52 12.54 9.52 5.20
CA LEU A 52 11.18 9.35 5.68
C LEU A 52 10.90 7.84 5.75
N ALA A 53 10.43 7.35 6.88
CA ALA A 53 10.17 5.93 7.08
C ALA A 53 8.86 5.70 7.84
N ILE A 54 8.21 4.59 7.49
CA ILE A 54 7.00 4.11 8.14
C ILE A 54 7.18 2.64 8.51
N HIS A 55 6.79 2.31 9.73
CA HIS A 55 6.65 0.95 10.21
C HIS A 55 5.17 0.70 10.55
N ILE A 56 4.58 -0.37 10.01
CA ILE A 56 3.19 -0.75 10.28
C ILE A 56 3.17 -2.15 10.86
N SER A 57 2.57 -2.31 12.04
CA SER A 57 2.45 -3.62 12.66
C SER A 57 1.33 -4.45 12.02
N ASP A 58 1.42 -5.77 12.11
CA ASP A 58 0.29 -6.70 11.90
C ASP A 58 -0.41 -6.58 10.53
N VAL A 59 0.31 -6.25 9.47
CA VAL A 59 -0.26 -6.16 8.11
C VAL A 59 -0.66 -7.55 7.63
N ALA A 60 -1.91 -7.68 7.17
CA ALA A 60 -2.41 -8.93 6.61
C ALA A 60 -1.65 -9.33 5.35
N ASP A 61 -1.38 -10.63 5.19
CA ASP A 61 -0.67 -11.17 4.02
C ASP A 61 -1.51 -11.11 2.74
N THR A 62 -2.84 -11.03 2.88
CA THR A 62 -3.80 -10.95 1.79
C THR A 62 -4.88 -9.92 2.09
N GLN A 63 -5.36 -9.26 1.04
CA GLN A 63 -6.59 -8.47 1.08
C GLN A 63 -7.77 -9.33 1.54
N GLN A 64 -8.64 -8.79 2.37
CA GLN A 64 -9.85 -9.48 2.81
C GLN A 64 -10.76 -9.77 1.62
N SER A 65 -11.26 -11.01 1.59
CA SER A 65 -12.26 -11.41 0.62
C SER A 65 -13.53 -10.59 0.79
N GLN A 66 -14.21 -10.34 -0.32
CA GLN A 66 -15.45 -9.60 -0.33
C GLN A 66 -16.47 -10.32 -1.19
N THR A 67 -17.57 -10.71 -0.57
CA THR A 67 -18.74 -11.18 -1.28
C THR A 67 -19.62 -10.00 -1.64
N ARG A 68 -20.01 -9.91 -2.91
CA ARG A 68 -20.95 -8.90 -3.40
C ARG A 68 -22.04 -9.56 -4.23
N GLU A 69 -23.22 -8.96 -4.20
CA GLU A 69 -24.33 -9.37 -5.05
C GLU A 69 -24.23 -8.60 -6.37
N GLU A 70 -24.24 -9.35 -7.48
CA GLU A 70 -24.32 -8.79 -8.83
C GLU A 70 -25.74 -8.95 -9.35
N THR A 71 -26.31 -7.86 -9.83
CA THR A 71 -27.66 -7.86 -10.43
C THR A 71 -27.56 -8.02 -11.94
N GLY A 72 -28.32 -8.97 -12.46
CA GLY A 72 -28.41 -9.33 -13.86
C GLY A 72 -29.65 -8.76 -14.55
N PRO A 73 -30.07 -9.35 -15.68
CA PRO A 73 -31.27 -8.92 -16.38
C PRO A 73 -32.57 -9.28 -15.59
N PRO A 74 -33.71 -8.66 -15.93
CA PRO A 74 -35.01 -9.03 -15.36
C PRO A 74 -35.35 -10.52 -15.60
N GLN A 75 -35.99 -11.17 -14.63
CA GLN A 75 -36.41 -12.58 -14.72
C GLN A 75 -37.21 -12.86 -16.01
N ARG A 76 -38.14 -11.95 -16.36
CA ARG A 76 -39.02 -12.07 -17.53
C ARG A 76 -38.30 -12.20 -18.88
N VAL A 77 -37.07 -11.70 -18.99
CA VAL A 77 -36.26 -11.82 -20.22
C VAL A 77 -35.22 -12.94 -20.13
N ALA A 78 -34.93 -13.42 -18.93
CA ALA A 78 -33.89 -14.38 -18.66
C ALA A 78 -34.40 -15.83 -18.57
N TYR A 79 -35.68 -16.03 -18.28
CA TYR A 79 -36.33 -17.35 -18.28
C TYR A 79 -37.53 -17.37 -19.24
N ASP A 80 -37.90 -18.55 -19.73
CA ASP A 80 -39.15 -18.78 -20.44
C ASP A 80 -40.33 -19.01 -19.47
N LYS A 81 -41.51 -19.31 -20.02
CA LYS A 81 -42.72 -19.56 -19.23
C LYS A 81 -42.66 -20.88 -18.44
N ASP A 82 -41.83 -21.81 -18.89
CA ASP A 82 -41.67 -23.15 -18.31
C ASP A 82 -40.52 -23.19 -17.27
N GLY A 83 -39.86 -22.05 -17.06
CA GLY A 83 -38.76 -21.91 -16.10
C GLY A 83 -37.39 -22.29 -16.66
N ASN A 84 -37.25 -22.54 -17.97
CA ASN A 84 -35.95 -22.83 -18.55
C ASN A 84 -35.13 -21.55 -18.77
N PRO A 85 -33.81 -21.60 -18.52
CA PRO A 85 -32.95 -20.45 -18.72
C PRO A 85 -32.77 -20.13 -20.21
N LYS A 86 -32.94 -18.85 -20.55
CA LYS A 86 -32.65 -18.30 -21.88
C LYS A 86 -31.20 -17.81 -21.95
N VAL A 87 -30.76 -17.47 -23.16
CA VAL A 87 -29.43 -16.89 -23.44
C VAL A 87 -29.03 -15.76 -22.46
N PRO A 88 -29.91 -14.82 -22.05
CA PRO A 88 -29.53 -13.79 -21.08
C PRO A 88 -29.15 -14.33 -19.69
N ALA A 89 -29.80 -15.39 -19.20
CA ALA A 89 -29.44 -16.03 -17.93
C ALA A 89 -28.07 -16.72 -18.04
N ILE A 90 -27.84 -17.45 -19.15
CA ILE A 90 -26.59 -18.16 -19.41
C ILE A 90 -25.41 -17.19 -19.47
N LYS A 91 -25.52 -16.13 -20.29
CA LYS A 91 -24.46 -15.12 -20.41
C LYS A 91 -24.20 -14.37 -19.12
N PHE A 92 -25.23 -14.17 -18.29
CA PHE A 92 -25.07 -13.55 -16.99
C PHE A 92 -24.26 -14.42 -16.03
N ALA A 93 -24.53 -15.74 -15.97
CA ALA A 93 -23.75 -16.67 -15.17
C ALA A 93 -22.31 -16.81 -15.69
N GLU A 94 -22.13 -16.96 -17.01
CA GLU A 94 -20.81 -17.07 -17.66
C GLU A 94 -19.93 -15.85 -17.41
N LYS A 95 -20.48 -14.63 -17.44
CA LYS A 95 -19.76 -13.38 -17.13
C LYS A 95 -19.04 -13.46 -15.78
N TRP A 96 -19.62 -14.17 -14.83
CA TRP A 96 -19.10 -14.31 -13.47
C TRP A 96 -18.49 -15.68 -13.19
N GLY A 97 -18.33 -16.53 -14.21
CA GLY A 97 -17.79 -17.89 -14.06
C GLY A 97 -18.64 -18.80 -13.16
N LYS A 98 -19.95 -18.56 -13.09
CA LYS A 98 -20.90 -19.32 -12.27
C LYS A 98 -21.80 -20.22 -13.11
N ALA A 99 -22.43 -21.20 -12.48
CA ALA A 99 -23.46 -22.00 -13.13
C ALA A 99 -24.79 -21.24 -13.12
N VAL A 100 -25.66 -21.52 -14.10
CA VAL A 100 -27.01 -20.93 -14.14
C VAL A 100 -27.84 -21.33 -12.92
N THR A 101 -27.54 -22.50 -12.32
CA THR A 101 -28.16 -22.99 -11.08
C THR A 101 -27.78 -22.18 -9.84
N ASP A 102 -26.71 -21.38 -9.90
CA ASP A 102 -26.27 -20.53 -8.79
C ASP A 102 -27.06 -19.20 -8.74
N ILE A 103 -27.82 -18.91 -9.80
CA ILE A 103 -28.63 -17.70 -9.91
C ILE A 103 -29.84 -17.81 -8.98
N TYR A 104 -30.06 -16.79 -8.17
CA TYR A 104 -31.31 -16.61 -7.44
C TYR A 104 -32.05 -15.37 -7.93
N ILE A 105 -33.36 -15.36 -7.73
CA ILE A 105 -34.21 -14.22 -8.09
C ILE A 105 -34.43 -13.34 -6.87
N LYS A 106 -34.32 -12.03 -7.07
CA LYS A 106 -34.60 -11.03 -6.04
C LYS A 106 -35.63 -10.02 -6.54
N GLU A 107 -36.65 -9.76 -5.72
CA GLU A 107 -37.61 -8.69 -5.99
C GLU A 107 -36.99 -7.32 -5.69
N MET A 108 -37.17 -6.40 -6.63
CA MET A 108 -36.72 -5.01 -6.53
C MET A 108 -37.87 -4.07 -6.95
N PRO A 109 -37.80 -2.76 -6.68
CA PRO A 109 -38.88 -1.83 -7.00
C PRO A 109 -39.30 -1.79 -8.48
N LYS A 110 -38.43 -2.23 -9.40
CA LYS A 110 -38.67 -2.29 -10.85
C LYS A 110 -39.02 -3.70 -11.37
N GLY A 111 -39.25 -4.66 -10.47
CA GLY A 111 -39.59 -6.05 -10.77
C GLY A 111 -38.55 -7.06 -10.27
N SER A 112 -38.68 -8.32 -10.68
CA SER A 112 -37.80 -9.41 -10.29
C SER A 112 -36.58 -9.51 -11.20
N TYR A 113 -35.39 -9.58 -10.60
CA TYR A 113 -34.11 -9.63 -11.30
C TYR A 113 -33.30 -10.85 -10.91
N LEU A 114 -32.45 -11.29 -11.82
CA LEU A 114 -31.44 -12.31 -11.54
C LEU A 114 -30.36 -11.71 -10.65
N CYS A 115 -29.90 -12.47 -9.68
CA CYS A 115 -28.82 -12.11 -8.78
C CYS A 115 -27.82 -13.26 -8.66
N LEU A 116 -26.55 -12.92 -8.51
CA LEU A 116 -25.48 -13.86 -8.20
C LEU A 116 -24.65 -13.33 -7.04
N SER A 117 -24.27 -14.24 -6.14
CA SER A 117 -23.31 -13.95 -5.08
C SER A 117 -21.90 -14.23 -5.58
N ILE A 118 -21.11 -13.18 -5.77
CA ILE A 118 -19.74 -13.24 -6.29
C ILE A 118 -18.78 -12.95 -5.14
N THR A 119 -17.86 -13.88 -4.89
CA THR A 119 -16.80 -13.69 -3.91
C THR A 119 -15.50 -13.35 -4.64
N ASP A 120 -14.93 -12.20 -4.31
CA ASP A 120 -13.56 -11.81 -4.64
C ASP A 120 -12.67 -12.31 -3.50
N ASP A 121 -11.85 -13.34 -3.75
CA ASP A 121 -10.97 -13.95 -2.75
C ASP A 121 -9.84 -13.01 -2.27
N GLY A 122 -9.68 -11.85 -2.93
CA GLY A 122 -8.65 -10.89 -2.65
C GLY A 122 -7.32 -11.22 -3.30
N LYS A 123 -6.37 -10.30 -3.19
CA LYS A 123 -5.01 -10.44 -3.74
C LYS A 123 -3.96 -10.48 -2.64
N PRO A 124 -2.79 -11.09 -2.89
CA PRO A 124 -1.65 -10.97 -1.99
C PRO A 124 -1.31 -9.50 -1.75
N THR A 125 -1.09 -9.14 -0.48
CA THR A 125 -0.74 -7.76 -0.09
C THR A 125 0.53 -7.30 -0.78
N THR A 126 1.48 -8.20 -1.03
CA THR A 126 2.72 -7.89 -1.77
C THR A 126 2.46 -7.37 -3.18
N VAL A 127 1.47 -7.90 -3.89
CA VAL A 127 1.07 -7.45 -5.24
C VAL A 127 0.40 -6.09 -5.16
N ILE A 128 -0.50 -5.90 -4.20
CA ILE A 128 -1.18 -4.62 -3.99
C ILE A 128 -0.16 -3.52 -3.63
N LEU A 129 0.81 -3.84 -2.77
CA LEU A 129 1.85 -2.89 -2.36
C LEU A 129 2.68 -2.39 -3.55
N GLN A 130 2.97 -3.24 -4.54
CA GLN A 130 3.71 -2.83 -5.74
C GLN A 130 3.01 -1.73 -6.53
N ASP A 131 1.67 -1.75 -6.54
CA ASP A 131 0.86 -0.76 -7.26
C ASP A 131 0.64 0.52 -6.45
N ILE A 132 0.44 0.41 -5.13
CA ILE A 132 0.11 1.58 -4.30
C ILE A 132 1.35 2.41 -3.96
N LEU A 133 2.50 1.79 -3.68
CA LEU A 133 3.69 2.50 -3.17
C LEU A 133 4.16 3.64 -4.10
N PRO A 134 4.23 3.48 -5.43
CA PRO A 134 4.54 4.59 -6.34
C PRO A 134 3.56 5.77 -6.21
N GLN A 135 2.27 5.48 -6.01
CA GLN A 135 1.22 6.50 -5.85
C GLN A 135 1.33 7.21 -4.51
N ILE A 136 1.71 6.49 -3.44
CA ILE A 136 1.98 7.07 -2.11
C ILE A 136 3.14 8.07 -2.19
N ILE A 137 4.23 7.71 -2.89
CA ILE A 137 5.37 8.62 -3.07
C ILE A 137 4.94 9.87 -3.85
N ASP A 138 4.21 9.70 -4.96
CA ASP A 138 3.75 10.82 -5.79
C ASP A 138 2.77 11.76 -5.06
N SER A 139 1.98 11.23 -4.13
CA SER A 139 0.97 11.97 -3.37
C SER A 139 1.51 12.53 -2.05
N THR A 140 2.80 12.37 -1.74
CA THR A 140 3.40 12.93 -0.53
C THR A 140 3.43 14.45 -0.62
N ILE A 141 2.81 15.12 0.35
CA ILE A 141 2.69 16.58 0.36
C ILE A 141 3.93 17.21 1.00
N PHE A 142 4.52 18.17 0.28
CA PHE A 142 5.57 19.03 0.77
C PHE A 142 5.20 20.50 0.59
N PRO A 143 5.70 21.41 1.44
CA PRO A 143 5.47 22.85 1.27
C PRO A 143 5.98 23.40 -0.07
N LYS A 144 7.05 22.82 -0.62
CA LYS A 144 7.54 23.10 -1.97
C LYS A 144 8.05 21.82 -2.62
N ASN A 145 7.57 21.58 -3.84
CA ASN A 145 8.00 20.46 -4.67
C ASN A 145 9.02 20.92 -5.72
N MET A 146 9.93 20.02 -6.10
CA MET A 146 10.83 20.20 -7.22
C MET A 146 10.52 19.14 -8.28
N ARG A 147 10.51 19.55 -9.55
CA ARG A 147 10.47 18.60 -10.66
C ARG A 147 11.85 17.98 -10.82
N TRP A 148 11.90 16.66 -10.85
CA TRP A 148 13.15 15.92 -10.88
C TRP A 148 13.51 15.47 -12.31
N ALA A 149 14.34 16.26 -13.00
CA ALA A 149 14.88 15.97 -14.34
C ALA A 149 13.83 15.53 -15.40
N ASP A 150 14.20 14.60 -16.27
CA ASP A 150 13.36 14.10 -17.38
C ASP A 150 12.23 13.16 -16.94
N TYR A 151 12.31 12.66 -15.71
CA TYR A 151 11.27 11.84 -15.11
C TYR A 151 10.20 12.79 -14.58
N LYS A 152 8.96 12.70 -15.08
CA LYS A 152 7.82 13.54 -14.66
C LYS A 152 7.39 13.25 -13.21
N LYS A 153 8.31 13.36 -12.25
CA LYS A 153 8.18 13.04 -10.83
C LYS A 153 8.54 14.27 -10.01
N ASN A 154 7.76 14.49 -8.96
CA ASN A 154 7.91 15.64 -8.07
C ASN A 154 8.19 15.14 -6.66
N PHE A 155 9.24 15.68 -6.03
CA PHE A 155 9.56 15.42 -4.63
C PHE A 155 10.28 16.66 -4.06
N ALA A 156 10.35 16.82 -2.73
CA ALA A 156 11.00 17.98 -2.13
C ALA A 156 12.53 18.04 -2.39
N ARG A 157 13.16 16.86 -2.53
CA ARG A 157 14.59 16.67 -2.76
C ARG A 157 14.83 15.41 -3.60
N PRO A 158 16.01 15.27 -4.25
CA PRO A 158 16.37 14.03 -4.94
C PRO A 158 16.23 12.81 -4.01
N VAL A 159 15.49 11.81 -4.49
CA VAL A 159 15.37 10.52 -3.81
C VAL A 159 16.59 9.68 -4.19
N VAL A 160 17.25 9.11 -3.19
CA VAL A 160 18.49 8.34 -3.32
C VAL A 160 18.20 6.84 -3.40
N SER A 161 17.29 6.35 -2.56
CA SER A 161 16.88 4.95 -2.58
C SER A 161 15.48 4.75 -2.01
N LEU A 162 14.90 3.60 -2.33
CA LEU A 162 13.62 3.14 -1.84
C LEU A 162 13.79 1.75 -1.24
N MET A 163 13.18 1.52 -0.09
CA MET A 163 13.19 0.21 0.56
C MET A 163 11.77 -0.13 1.01
N CYS A 164 11.35 -1.37 0.78
CA CYS A 164 10.09 -1.86 1.31
C CYS A 164 10.14 -3.37 1.62
N LEU A 165 9.70 -3.72 2.82
CA LEU A 165 9.70 -5.08 3.36
C LEU A 165 8.36 -5.39 3.99
N LEU A 166 7.77 -6.54 3.66
CA LEU A 166 6.65 -7.13 4.41
C LEU A 166 7.14 -8.40 5.09
N GLY A 167 7.41 -8.32 6.40
CA GLY A 167 8.26 -9.27 7.10
C GLY A 167 9.61 -9.38 6.38
N GLN A 168 10.01 -10.59 6.03
CA GLN A 168 11.28 -10.82 5.30
C GLN A 168 11.16 -10.67 3.78
N THR A 169 9.96 -10.43 3.24
CA THR A 169 9.73 -10.33 1.80
C THR A 169 10.00 -8.91 1.30
N CYS A 170 10.99 -8.77 0.41
CA CYS A 170 11.23 -7.52 -0.31
C CYS A 170 10.08 -7.23 -1.30
N ILE A 171 9.54 -6.02 -1.25
CA ILE A 171 8.56 -5.54 -2.22
C ILE A 171 9.31 -4.76 -3.31
N SER A 172 9.50 -5.39 -4.46
CA SER A 172 10.13 -4.76 -5.62
C SER A 172 9.09 -3.98 -6.43
N PHE A 173 9.14 -2.65 -6.34
CA PHE A 173 8.31 -1.73 -7.12
C PHE A 173 9.17 -0.65 -7.76
N LYS A 174 8.71 -0.06 -8.88
CA LYS A 174 9.44 1.00 -9.58
C LYS A 174 8.84 2.38 -9.31
N TRP A 175 9.70 3.35 -9.08
CA TRP A 175 9.32 4.76 -9.04
C TRP A 175 10.37 5.59 -9.77
N GLY A 176 10.00 6.12 -10.95
CA GLY A 176 10.96 6.72 -11.87
C GLY A 176 12.01 5.70 -12.29
N HIS A 177 13.27 6.00 -11.99
CA HIS A 177 14.42 5.12 -12.25
C HIS A 177 14.80 4.24 -11.04
N LEU A 178 14.17 4.45 -9.87
CA LEU A 178 14.47 3.71 -8.65
C LEU A 178 13.64 2.44 -8.56
N THR A 179 14.21 1.40 -7.96
CA THR A 179 13.53 0.15 -7.63
C THR A 179 13.61 -0.09 -6.12
N GLY A 180 12.48 -0.41 -5.50
CA GLY A 180 12.40 -0.79 -4.10
C GLY A 180 13.27 -2.01 -3.80
N SER A 181 14.06 -1.93 -2.74
CA SER A 181 15.04 -2.96 -2.35
C SER A 181 14.99 -3.26 -0.85
N GLN A 182 16.00 -3.99 -0.35
CA GLN A 182 16.30 -4.24 1.07
C GLN A 182 17.48 -3.40 1.57
N ILE A 183 17.88 -2.38 0.81
CA ILE A 183 19.09 -1.60 1.09
C ILE A 183 18.71 -0.23 1.63
N THR A 184 19.33 0.12 2.75
CA THR A 184 19.33 1.47 3.32
C THR A 184 20.77 1.98 3.50
N TYR A 185 20.92 3.18 4.03
CA TYR A 185 22.21 3.83 4.26
C TYR A 185 22.29 4.44 5.65
N GLY A 186 23.48 4.38 6.24
CA GLY A 186 23.80 4.98 7.54
C GLY A 186 24.06 6.48 7.47
N HIS A 187 24.79 7.00 8.45
CA HIS A 187 25.21 8.40 8.45
C HIS A 187 26.19 8.69 7.30
N ARG A 188 25.92 9.75 6.52
CA ARG A 188 26.65 10.09 5.27
C ARG A 188 28.17 10.03 5.37
N PHE A 189 28.72 10.48 6.50
CA PHE A 189 30.16 10.58 6.70
C PHE A 189 30.73 9.53 7.65
N MET A 190 29.91 9.03 8.59
CA MET A 190 30.39 8.13 9.65
C MET A 190 30.17 6.67 9.28
N HIS A 191 29.20 6.40 8.41
CA HIS A 191 28.86 5.06 7.94
C HIS A 191 28.23 5.16 6.53
N PRO A 192 29.03 5.52 5.50
CA PRO A 192 28.52 5.76 4.14
C PRO A 192 28.05 4.48 3.43
N ASP A 193 28.46 3.31 3.91
CA ASP A 193 28.20 2.04 3.27
C ASP A 193 26.71 1.65 3.29
N ALA A 194 26.33 0.89 2.27
CA ALA A 194 25.01 0.28 2.14
C ALA A 194 24.77 -0.73 3.27
N ILE A 195 23.56 -0.72 3.82
CA ILE A 195 23.12 -1.59 4.91
C ILE A 195 21.97 -2.45 4.41
N HIS A 196 22.11 -3.76 4.56
CA HIS A 196 21.06 -4.71 4.24
C HIS A 196 20.10 -4.92 5.43
N ILE A 197 18.81 -4.69 5.20
CA ILE A 197 17.74 -4.92 6.17
C ILE A 197 17.02 -6.21 5.79
N SER A 198 17.03 -7.20 6.69
CA SER A 198 16.45 -8.52 6.44
C SER A 198 15.01 -8.61 6.90
N SER A 199 14.63 -7.82 7.91
CA SER A 199 13.26 -7.69 8.39
C SER A 199 13.00 -6.31 9.02
N PRO A 200 11.74 -5.89 9.18
CA PRO A 200 11.38 -4.63 9.82
C PRO A 200 11.99 -4.42 11.21
N GLU A 201 12.13 -5.48 12.00
CA GLU A 201 12.61 -5.44 13.38
C GLU A 201 14.11 -5.07 13.46
N ASP A 202 14.90 -5.42 12.46
CA ASP A 202 16.33 -5.09 12.38
C ASP A 202 16.59 -3.58 12.21
N TYR A 203 15.60 -2.85 11.71
CA TYR A 203 15.79 -1.55 11.08
C TYR A 203 16.37 -0.50 12.04
N ILE A 204 15.80 -0.37 13.23
CA ILE A 204 16.21 0.63 14.22
C ILE A 204 17.61 0.32 14.74
N ASP A 205 17.88 -0.94 15.11
CA ASP A 205 19.17 -1.37 15.65
C ASP A 205 20.30 -1.20 14.61
N LYS A 206 20.08 -1.63 13.36
CA LYS A 206 21.07 -1.47 12.29
C LYS A 206 21.36 0.00 11.98
N LEU A 207 20.33 0.86 11.95
CA LEU A 207 20.53 2.31 11.76
C LEU A 207 21.25 2.97 12.94
N SER A 208 20.93 2.57 14.17
CA SER A 208 21.59 3.08 15.38
C SER A 208 23.09 2.76 15.37
N LYS A 209 23.46 1.51 15.05
CA LYS A 209 24.86 1.10 14.84
C LYS A 209 25.55 1.87 13.73
N ALA A 210 24.80 2.32 12.73
CA ALA A 210 25.27 3.17 11.64
C ALA A 210 25.17 4.68 11.93
N SER A 211 25.12 5.07 13.21
CA SER A 211 25.07 6.46 13.69
C SER A 211 23.84 7.26 13.24
N VAL A 212 22.69 6.59 13.13
CA VAL A 212 21.40 7.20 12.77
C VAL A 212 20.35 6.88 13.82
N ILE A 213 19.90 7.90 14.56
CA ILE A 213 18.70 7.83 15.41
C ILE A 213 17.49 8.22 14.56
N VAL A 214 16.74 7.23 14.11
CA VAL A 214 15.64 7.42 13.14
C VAL A 214 14.34 7.90 13.78
N ASP A 215 14.10 7.55 15.05
CA ASP A 215 12.96 8.03 15.81
C ASP A 215 13.16 9.50 16.22
N ILE A 216 12.20 10.36 15.85
CA ILE A 216 12.27 11.80 16.08
C ILE A 216 12.22 12.13 17.58
N ASN A 217 11.44 11.39 18.36
CA ASN A 217 11.26 11.63 19.79
C ASN A 217 12.48 11.13 20.57
N GLU A 218 13.02 9.97 20.22
CA GLU A 218 14.27 9.46 20.78
C GLU A 218 15.44 10.42 20.51
N ARG A 219 15.56 10.89 19.27
CA ARG A 219 16.57 11.89 18.90
C ARG A 219 16.44 13.17 19.71
N LYS A 220 15.22 13.68 19.92
CA LYS A 220 14.96 14.85 20.78
C LYS A 220 15.39 14.63 22.23
N LYS A 221 15.19 13.42 22.79
CA LYS A 221 15.61 13.10 24.17
C LYS A 221 17.13 13.20 24.34
N THR A 222 17.89 12.71 23.36
CA THR A 222 19.36 12.74 23.37
C THR A 222 19.93 14.16 23.49
N PHE A 223 19.23 15.17 22.95
CA PHE A 223 19.61 16.57 23.09
C PHE A 223 19.19 17.22 24.42
N ARG A 224 18.19 16.66 25.12
CA ARG A 224 17.71 17.18 26.41
C ARG A 224 18.44 16.57 27.61
N SER A 225 19.08 15.42 27.42
CA SER A 225 19.87 14.71 28.43
C SER A 225 21.36 15.07 28.40
N LYS A 226 21.76 16.00 27.53
CA LYS A 226 23.10 16.61 27.47
C LYS A 226 23.00 18.04 28.00
#